data_AF-T2M7I4-F1
#
_entry.id   AF-T2M7I4-F1
#
_cell.length_a   1.000
_cell.length_b   1.000
_cell.length_c   1.000
_cell.angle_alpha   90.00
_cell.angle_beta   90.00
_cell.angle_gamma   90.00
#
_symmetry.space_group_name_H-M   'P 1'
#
loop_
_entity.id
_entity.type
_entity.pdbx_description
1 polymer ?
#
loop_
_entity_poly.entity_id
_entity_poly.type
_entity_poly.pdbx_seq_one_letter_code
_entity_poly.pdbx_strand_id
1 'polypeptide(L)'
;MVLFIDDQICSTYLKSLKVLEDSKSFVNRKKRELSNSDRVLYVAQREYATISPSVNCQNFCHIASDSATTCIIVVLVEHLTKSISLAHFDGADTLNGIKKMINELMYLYSKSSYCNRDPRFDLYLFGGFLDSKNLSIKLFNEIICACSQSKERIDLRIDATLNTNTTIQNNENRPIVYGVSVDIITTEIDVSSSSCCCPDFLLRNTRLLFSKNQSI
;
A
#
# COMPACT_ATOMS: atom_id res chain seq x y z
N MET A 1 11.86 -7.39 15.10
CA MET A 1 12.54 -7.36 13.80
C MET A 1 12.08 -8.57 13.02
N VAL A 2 10.97 -8.44 12.28
CA VAL A 2 10.40 -9.53 11.47
C VAL A 2 9.93 -9.00 10.10
N LEU A 3 10.67 -8.01 9.56
CA LEU A 3 10.59 -7.72 8.12
C LEU A 3 11.54 -8.70 7.43
N PHE A 4 10.98 -9.57 6.62
CA PHE A 4 11.73 -10.50 5.81
C PHE A 4 11.92 -9.92 4.41
N ILE A 5 13.13 -10.06 3.91
CA ILE A 5 13.47 -9.82 2.51
C ILE A 5 14.08 -11.13 2.03
N ASP A 6 13.39 -11.84 1.13
CA ASP A 6 13.78 -13.18 0.64
C ASP A 6 14.12 -14.17 1.78
N ASP A 7 13.17 -14.38 2.72
CA ASP A 7 13.30 -15.31 3.85
C ASP A 7 14.42 -14.97 4.87
N GLN A 8 15.11 -13.83 4.74
CA GLN A 8 16.12 -13.39 5.71
C GLN A 8 15.61 -12.24 6.59
N ILE A 9 15.91 -12.32 7.89
CA ILE A 9 15.64 -11.23 8.83
C ILE A 9 16.64 -10.10 8.56
N CYS A 10 16.15 -8.95 8.11
CA CYS A 10 17.00 -7.80 7.80
C CYS A 10 17.11 -6.84 9.01
N SER A 11 18.32 -6.65 9.53
CA SER A 11 18.62 -5.64 10.58
C SER A 11 18.81 -4.22 10.03
N THR A 12 19.02 -4.11 8.72
CA THR A 12 19.15 -2.85 7.99
C THR A 12 18.31 -2.98 6.73
N TYR A 13 17.54 -1.96 6.35
CA TYR A 13 16.74 -2.01 5.12
C TYR A 13 17.66 -1.97 3.89
N LEU A 14 17.94 -3.15 3.32
CA LEU A 14 18.61 -3.30 2.04
C LEU A 14 17.68 -4.06 1.11
N LYS A 15 17.24 -3.41 0.02
CA LYS A 15 16.45 -4.09 -1.01
C LYS A 15 17.29 -5.23 -1.56
N SER A 16 16.76 -6.45 -1.56
CA SER A 16 17.40 -7.53 -2.30
C SER A 16 17.42 -7.21 -3.79
N LEU A 17 18.33 -7.86 -4.53
CA LEU A 17 18.41 -7.69 -5.98
C LEU A 17 17.06 -7.98 -6.66
N LYS A 18 16.36 -9.02 -6.20
CA LYS A 18 15.04 -9.39 -6.71
C LYS A 18 14.01 -8.29 -6.48
N VAL A 19 13.87 -7.78 -5.24
CA VAL A 19 12.94 -6.69 -4.94
C VAL A 19 13.28 -5.45 -5.76
N LEU A 20 14.56 -5.14 -5.95
CA LEU A 20 14.99 -4.01 -6.76
C LEU A 20 14.63 -4.18 -8.24
N GLU A 21 14.83 -5.36 -8.82
CA GLU A 21 14.47 -5.68 -10.21
C GLU A 21 12.95 -5.62 -10.42
N ASP A 22 12.18 -6.26 -9.54
CA ASP A 22 10.72 -6.26 -9.58
C ASP A 22 10.16 -4.83 -9.46
N SER A 23 10.74 -4.02 -8.58
CA SER A 23 10.32 -2.62 -8.40
C SER A 23 10.68 -1.76 -9.61
N LYS A 24 11.85 -1.95 -10.22
CA LYS A 24 12.23 -1.28 -11.49
C LYS A 24 11.32 -1.70 -12.64
N SER A 25 10.96 -2.97 -12.73
CA SER A 25 10.01 -3.45 -13.74
C SER A 25 8.63 -2.83 -13.52
N PHE A 26 8.19 -2.77 -12.26
CA PHE A 26 6.88 -2.22 -11.89
C PHE A 26 6.72 -0.74 -12.26
N VAL A 27 7.68 0.13 -11.93
CA VAL A 27 7.57 1.58 -12.21
C VAL A 27 7.52 1.91 -13.71
N ASN A 28 7.97 0.99 -14.56
CA ASN A 28 7.93 1.12 -16.02
C ASN A 28 6.66 0.51 -16.65
N ARG A 29 5.76 -0.06 -15.85
CA ARG A 29 4.50 -0.61 -16.38
C ARG A 29 3.63 0.50 -16.94
N LYS A 30 2.88 0.16 -18.00
CA LYS A 30 1.88 1.06 -18.57
C LYS A 30 0.80 1.35 -17.53
N LYS A 31 0.55 2.64 -17.28
CA LYS A 31 -0.52 3.08 -16.39
C LYS A 31 -1.89 2.65 -16.93
N ARG A 32 -2.70 2.04 -16.08
CA ARG A 32 -4.11 1.70 -16.33
C ARG A 32 -5.01 2.84 -15.87
N GLU A 33 -5.93 3.28 -16.72
CA GLU A 33 -6.97 4.24 -16.33
C GLU A 33 -8.20 3.46 -15.85
N LEU A 34 -8.56 3.63 -14.59
CA LEU A 34 -9.74 3.01 -13.99
C LEU A 34 -10.97 3.91 -14.11
N SER A 35 -12.09 3.27 -14.41
CA SER A 35 -13.40 3.85 -14.67
C SER A 35 -14.45 3.33 -13.69
N ASN A 36 -15.65 3.91 -13.71
CA ASN A 36 -16.77 3.43 -12.90
C ASN A 36 -17.14 1.96 -13.20
N SER A 37 -16.99 1.51 -14.45
CA SER A 37 -17.29 0.12 -14.84
C SER A 37 -16.31 -0.90 -14.27
N ASP A 38 -15.13 -0.47 -13.79
CA ASP A 38 -14.14 -1.35 -13.18
C ASP A 38 -14.50 -1.75 -11.73
N ARG A 39 -15.61 -1.23 -11.16
CA ARG A 39 -16.08 -1.54 -9.79
C ARG A 39 -14.96 -1.44 -8.75
N VAL A 40 -14.45 -0.23 -8.59
CA VAL A 40 -13.27 0.07 -7.76
C VAL A 40 -13.69 0.49 -6.36
N LEU A 41 -13.10 -0.13 -5.33
CA LEU A 41 -13.08 0.39 -3.98
C LEU A 41 -11.92 1.40 -3.87
N TYR A 42 -12.23 2.68 -3.99
CA TYR A 42 -11.23 3.74 -3.90
C TYR A 42 -10.92 4.12 -2.45
N VAL A 43 -9.64 4.06 -2.07
CA VAL A 43 -9.11 4.44 -0.75
C VAL A 43 -8.46 5.81 -0.87
N ALA A 44 -8.99 6.80 -0.15
CA ALA A 44 -8.43 8.15 -0.16
C ALA A 44 -7.23 8.27 0.81
N GLN A 45 -6.52 9.40 0.74
CA GLN A 45 -5.48 9.75 1.72
C GLN A 45 -6.02 9.64 3.15
N ARG A 46 -5.22 9.12 4.09
CA ARG A 46 -5.61 8.83 5.49
C ARG A 46 -6.80 7.87 5.64
N GLU A 47 -6.99 7.00 4.67
CA GLU A 47 -7.93 5.89 4.77
C GLU A 47 -7.20 4.58 4.53
N TYR A 48 -7.79 3.51 5.06
CA TYR A 48 -7.45 2.16 4.69
C TYR A 48 -8.74 1.37 4.45
N ALA A 49 -8.65 0.32 3.65
CA ALA A 49 -9.70 -0.66 3.51
C ALA A 49 -9.10 -2.06 3.43
N THR A 50 -9.79 -3.01 4.06
CA THR A 50 -9.43 -4.42 4.02
C THR A 50 -10.56 -5.20 3.34
N ILE A 51 -10.19 -6.07 2.42
CA ILE A 51 -11.13 -6.80 1.56
C ILE A 51 -10.74 -8.28 1.49
N SER A 52 -11.74 -9.17 1.55
CA SER A 52 -11.53 -10.60 1.33
C SER A 52 -12.08 -10.99 -0.05
N PRO A 53 -11.31 -11.70 -0.88
CA PRO A 53 -11.80 -12.23 -2.15
C PRO A 53 -13.01 -13.15 -1.97
N SER A 54 -13.09 -13.85 -0.83
CA SER A 54 -14.19 -14.77 -0.53
C SER A 54 -15.53 -14.10 -0.19
N VAL A 55 -15.50 -12.81 0.20
CA VAL A 55 -16.69 -12.09 0.68
C VAL A 55 -17.11 -10.99 -0.28
N ASN A 56 -16.16 -10.27 -0.87
CA ASN A 56 -16.43 -8.98 -1.49
C ASN A 56 -16.26 -8.95 -3.02
N CYS A 57 -15.77 -10.03 -3.64
CA CYS A 57 -15.50 -10.09 -5.09
C CYS A 57 -16.74 -9.89 -5.98
N GLN A 58 -17.95 -10.02 -5.41
CA GLN A 58 -19.20 -9.77 -6.14
C GLN A 58 -19.46 -8.27 -6.34
N ASN A 59 -18.99 -7.42 -5.41
CA ASN A 59 -19.26 -5.99 -5.40
C ASN A 59 -18.12 -5.17 -6.03
N PHE A 60 -16.87 -5.60 -5.82
CA PHE A 60 -15.69 -4.90 -6.28
C PHE A 60 -14.78 -5.84 -7.07
N CYS A 61 -14.22 -5.36 -8.18
CA CYS A 61 -13.14 -6.05 -8.90
C CYS A 61 -11.76 -5.59 -8.42
N HIS A 62 -11.64 -4.30 -8.09
CA HIS A 62 -10.37 -3.69 -7.72
C HIS A 62 -10.47 -2.90 -6.42
N ILE A 63 -9.36 -2.82 -5.69
CA ILE A 63 -9.12 -1.81 -4.64
C ILE A 63 -7.99 -0.91 -5.12
N ALA A 64 -8.12 0.41 -5.00
CA ALA A 64 -7.16 1.35 -5.58
C ALA A 64 -6.96 2.61 -4.75
N SER A 65 -5.83 3.25 -4.95
CA SER A 65 -5.52 4.59 -4.44
C SER A 65 -4.62 5.32 -5.43
N ASP A 66 -4.69 6.65 -5.45
CA ASP A 66 -3.94 7.50 -6.38
C ASP A 66 -3.56 8.83 -5.72
N SER A 67 -2.84 9.70 -6.44
CA SER A 67 -2.37 11.03 -6.02
C SER A 67 -1.29 11.02 -4.93
N ALA A 68 -0.55 9.92 -4.78
CA ALA A 68 0.55 9.80 -3.84
C ALA A 68 1.80 10.56 -4.35
N THR A 69 1.93 11.83 -3.93
CA THR A 69 3.14 12.62 -4.17
C THR A 69 4.20 12.28 -3.13
N THR A 70 4.15 12.89 -1.94
CA THR A 70 5.00 12.56 -0.78
C THR A 70 4.39 11.47 0.11
N CYS A 71 3.13 11.15 -0.12
CA CYS A 71 2.42 10.05 0.54
C CYS A 71 2.91 8.69 0.03
N ILE A 72 2.67 7.64 0.80
CA ILE A 72 3.01 6.26 0.44
C ILE A 72 1.76 5.39 0.54
N ILE A 73 1.45 4.70 -0.55
CA ILE A 73 0.41 3.67 -0.61
C ILE A 73 1.04 2.35 -0.17
N VAL A 74 0.44 1.74 0.84
CA VAL A 74 0.84 0.45 1.39
C VAL A 74 -0.21 -0.59 1.04
N VAL A 75 0.23 -1.71 0.49
CA VAL A 75 -0.61 -2.88 0.26
C VAL A 75 -0.04 -4.05 1.04
N LEU A 76 -0.88 -4.67 1.86
CA LEU A 76 -0.62 -5.95 2.52
C LEU A 76 -1.54 -7.02 1.93
N VAL A 77 -0.97 -8.15 1.52
CA VAL A 77 -1.73 -9.30 1.01
C VAL A 77 -1.42 -10.53 1.85
N GLU A 78 -2.44 -11.14 2.45
CA GLU A 78 -2.25 -12.39 3.19
C GLU A 78 -2.11 -13.59 2.24
N HIS A 79 -1.10 -14.43 2.45
CA HIS A 79 -0.67 -15.46 1.51
C HIS A 79 -1.73 -16.49 1.15
N LEU A 80 -2.52 -16.95 2.11
CA LEU A 80 -3.42 -18.10 1.93
C LEU A 80 -4.85 -17.70 1.58
N THR A 81 -5.41 -16.77 2.34
CA THR A 81 -6.76 -16.21 2.15
C THR A 81 -6.82 -15.22 0.99
N LYS A 82 -5.66 -14.68 0.57
CA LYS A 82 -5.56 -13.62 -0.43
C LYS A 82 -6.31 -12.34 -0.03
N SER A 83 -6.60 -12.17 1.26
CA SER A 83 -7.19 -10.93 1.77
C SER A 83 -6.21 -9.79 1.60
N ILE A 84 -6.70 -8.64 1.14
CA ILE A 84 -5.90 -7.45 0.80
C ILE A 84 -6.25 -6.34 1.78
N SER A 85 -5.26 -5.64 2.30
CA SER A 85 -5.44 -4.36 2.98
C SER A 85 -4.64 -3.29 2.23
N LEU A 86 -5.31 -2.22 1.81
CA LEU A 86 -4.69 -1.09 1.13
C LEU A 86 -4.91 0.18 1.95
N ALA A 87 -3.85 0.95 2.17
CA ALA A 87 -3.89 2.23 2.86
C ALA A 87 -3.08 3.30 2.15
N HIS A 88 -3.49 4.55 2.31
CA HIS A 88 -2.79 5.72 1.76
C HIS A 88 -2.30 6.60 2.91
N PHE A 89 -1.01 6.45 3.27
CA PHE A 89 -0.40 7.18 4.38
C PHE A 89 0.21 8.50 3.95
N ASP A 90 0.04 9.53 4.77
CA ASP A 90 0.62 10.87 4.58
C ASP A 90 1.52 11.32 5.74
N GLY A 91 1.83 10.41 6.68
CA GLY A 91 2.59 10.68 7.91
C GLY A 91 1.73 10.90 9.15
N ALA A 92 0.40 10.95 9.02
CA ALA A 92 -0.49 10.97 10.17
C ALA A 92 -0.75 9.54 10.67
N ASP A 93 -0.38 9.29 11.93
CA ASP A 93 -0.69 8.05 12.68
C ASP A 93 -0.28 6.74 11.97
N THR A 94 0.86 6.78 11.28
CA THR A 94 1.40 5.68 10.47
C THR A 94 1.46 4.35 11.23
N LEU A 95 2.00 4.36 12.46
CA LEU A 95 2.18 3.15 13.27
C LEU A 95 0.85 2.46 13.59
N ASN A 96 -0.16 3.23 14.01
CA ASN A 96 -1.46 2.69 14.39
C ASN A 96 -2.24 2.23 13.15
N GLY A 97 -2.16 2.96 12.03
CA GLY A 97 -2.77 2.54 10.78
C GLY A 97 -2.23 1.19 10.29
N ILE A 98 -0.90 0.99 10.31
CA ILE A 98 -0.30 -0.31 9.96
C ILE A 98 -0.79 -1.42 10.91
N LYS A 99 -0.83 -1.17 12.22
CA LYS A 99 -1.37 -2.13 13.20
C LYS A 99 -2.83 -2.48 12.92
N LYS A 100 -3.66 -1.49 12.59
CA LYS A 100 -5.07 -1.70 12.22
C LYS A 100 -5.21 -2.56 10.97
N MET A 101 -4.42 -2.30 9.92
CA MET A 101 -4.42 -3.12 8.70
C MET A 101 -4.11 -4.59 9.01
N ILE A 102 -3.05 -4.84 9.79
CA ILE A 102 -2.64 -6.19 10.19
C ILE A 102 -3.72 -6.87 11.05
N ASN A 103 -4.29 -6.16 12.03
CA ASN A 103 -5.35 -6.70 12.89
C ASN A 103 -6.59 -7.11 12.10
N GLU A 104 -7.02 -6.31 11.12
CA GLU A 104 -8.16 -6.66 10.26
C GLU A 104 -7.86 -7.87 9.37
N LEU A 105 -6.66 -7.95 8.79
CA LEU A 105 -6.24 -9.14 8.04
C LEU A 105 -6.18 -10.39 8.91
N MET A 106 -5.66 -10.26 10.14
CA MET A 106 -5.63 -11.34 11.13
C MET A 106 -7.03 -11.77 11.56
N TYR A 107 -7.95 -10.82 11.72
CA TYR A 107 -9.35 -11.12 12.00
C TYR A 107 -9.96 -11.98 10.88
N LEU A 108 -9.78 -11.57 9.62
CA LEU A 108 -10.25 -12.35 8.46
C LEU A 108 -9.57 -13.73 8.39
N TYR A 109 -8.27 -13.79 8.64
CA TYR A 109 -7.50 -15.04 8.68
C TYR A 109 -8.06 -16.02 9.73
N SER A 110 -8.40 -15.53 10.93
CA SER A 110 -8.96 -16.33 12.01
C SER A 110 -10.31 -16.97 11.68
N LYS A 111 -11.04 -16.40 10.71
CA LYS A 111 -12.32 -16.92 10.21
C LYS A 111 -12.17 -17.86 9.01
N SER A 112 -10.96 -18.01 8.49
CA SER A 112 -10.68 -18.87 7.35
C SER A 112 -10.41 -20.32 7.76
N SER A 113 -10.43 -21.24 6.78
CA SER A 113 -10.00 -22.63 6.97
C SER A 113 -8.50 -22.79 7.23
N TYR A 114 -7.71 -21.70 7.12
CA TYR A 114 -6.27 -21.70 7.31
C TYR A 114 -5.84 -21.26 8.71
N CYS A 115 -6.78 -20.96 9.62
CA CYS A 115 -6.52 -20.37 10.94
C CYS A 115 -5.52 -21.12 11.84
N ASN A 116 -5.25 -22.40 11.55
CA ASN A 116 -4.26 -23.24 12.26
C ASN A 116 -2.83 -23.17 11.68
N ARG A 117 -2.60 -22.34 10.67
CA ARG A 117 -1.27 -22.12 10.07
C ARG A 117 -0.73 -20.76 10.51
N ASP A 118 0.58 -20.58 10.35
CA ASP A 118 1.21 -19.30 10.64
C ASP A 118 0.84 -18.27 9.55
N PRO A 119 0.31 -17.10 9.94
CA PRO A 119 -0.05 -16.04 8.99
C PRO A 119 1.21 -15.42 8.37
N ARG A 120 1.14 -15.14 7.07
CA ARG A 120 2.23 -14.46 6.33
C ARG A 120 1.65 -13.41 5.40
N PHE A 121 2.29 -12.25 5.37
CA PHE A 121 1.85 -11.11 4.58
C PHE A 121 2.91 -10.72 3.55
N ASP A 122 2.47 -10.46 2.32
CA ASP A 122 3.28 -9.77 1.32
C ASP A 122 3.08 -8.26 1.43
N LEU A 123 4.18 -7.51 1.51
CA LEU A 123 4.20 -6.05 1.58
C LEU A 123 4.61 -5.44 0.23
N TYR A 124 3.83 -4.46 -0.21
CA TYR A 124 4.11 -3.67 -1.39
C TYR A 124 4.00 -2.18 -1.07
N LEU A 125 4.98 -1.40 -1.51
CA LEU A 125 5.10 0.04 -1.22
C LEU A 125 5.16 0.83 -2.53
N PHE A 126 4.34 1.88 -2.63
CA PHE A 126 4.24 2.72 -3.83
C PHE A 126 4.09 4.19 -3.47
N GLY A 127 4.53 5.10 -4.34
CA GLY A 127 4.47 6.54 -4.08
C GLY A 127 5.71 7.03 -3.32
N GLY A 128 5.70 8.29 -2.90
CA GLY A 128 6.87 8.95 -2.34
C GLY A 128 7.98 9.13 -3.38
N PHE A 129 8.79 10.17 -3.23
CA PHE A 129 9.95 10.40 -4.09
C PHE A 129 11.03 11.11 -3.28
N LEU A 130 12.19 11.39 -3.86
CA LEU A 130 13.22 12.20 -3.21
C LEU A 130 12.81 13.68 -3.17
N ASP A 131 11.85 14.02 -2.31
CA ASP A 131 11.36 15.37 -2.13
C ASP A 131 12.33 16.22 -1.29
N SER A 132 12.42 17.51 -1.59
CA SER A 132 13.37 18.44 -0.95
C SER A 132 13.15 18.64 0.55
N LYS A 133 11.98 18.25 1.06
CA LYS A 133 11.60 18.36 2.47
C LYS A 133 11.82 17.05 3.24
N ASN A 134 12.31 15.99 2.58
CA ASN A 134 12.51 14.67 3.18
C ASN A 134 11.24 14.10 3.83
N LEU A 135 10.05 14.48 3.35
CA LEU A 135 8.78 13.98 3.88
C LEU A 135 8.60 12.50 3.53
N SER A 136 8.92 12.14 2.29
CA SER A 136 8.74 10.77 1.79
C SER A 136 9.67 9.80 2.54
N ILE A 137 10.93 10.17 2.78
CA ILE A 137 11.88 9.29 3.50
C ILE A 137 11.52 9.17 4.98
N LYS A 138 10.99 10.23 5.60
CA LYS A 138 10.49 10.17 6.97
C LYS A 138 9.31 9.19 7.07
N LEU A 139 8.31 9.34 6.20
CA LEU A 139 7.15 8.45 6.16
C LEU A 139 7.55 7.00 5.86
N PHE A 140 8.44 6.79 4.90
CA PHE A 140 8.99 5.49 4.59
C PHE A 140 9.59 4.81 5.82
N ASN A 141 10.43 5.52 6.58
CA ASN A 141 11.05 4.99 7.79
C ASN A 141 10.00 4.65 8.87
N GLU A 142 8.95 5.46 9.02
CA GLU A 142 7.85 5.15 9.95
C GLU A 142 7.12 3.86 9.56
N ILE A 143 6.82 3.67 8.27
CA ILE A 143 6.18 2.45 7.74
C ILE A 143 7.07 1.22 7.98
N ILE A 144 8.34 1.28 7.59
CA ILE A 144 9.28 0.16 7.79
C ILE A 144 9.43 -0.17 9.28
N CYS A 145 9.54 0.85 10.14
CA CYS A 145 9.61 0.66 11.57
C CYS A 145 8.35 -0.06 12.10
N ALA A 146 7.17 0.40 11.72
CA ALA A 146 5.90 -0.22 12.11
C ALA A 146 5.80 -1.69 11.66
N CYS A 147 6.13 -1.99 10.41
CA CYS A 147 6.16 -3.36 9.89
C CYS A 147 7.18 -4.23 10.64
N SER A 148 8.37 -3.69 10.94
CA SER A 148 9.45 -4.45 11.62
C SER A 148 9.13 -4.83 13.08
N GLN A 149 8.21 -4.09 13.71
CA GLN A 149 7.70 -4.28 15.07
C GLN A 149 6.51 -5.27 15.11
N SER A 150 5.97 -5.65 13.95
CA SER A 150 4.94 -6.67 13.83
C SER A 150 5.43 -8.01 14.38
N LYS A 151 4.52 -8.81 14.94
CA LYS A 151 4.81 -10.18 15.37
C LYS A 151 4.71 -11.14 14.19
N GLU A 152 3.81 -10.82 13.28
CA GLU A 152 3.51 -11.57 12.08
C GLU A 152 4.63 -11.39 11.05
N ARG A 153 4.85 -12.43 10.26
CA ARG A 153 5.85 -12.42 9.19
C ARG A 153 5.35 -11.54 8.03
N ILE A 154 6.16 -10.53 7.69
CA ILE A 154 5.90 -9.62 6.58
C ILE A 154 7.07 -9.73 5.59
N ASP A 155 6.78 -10.15 4.36
CA ASP A 155 7.73 -10.33 3.27
C ASP A 155 7.63 -9.14 2.30
N LEU A 156 8.70 -8.34 2.16
CA LEU A 156 8.71 -7.25 1.18
C LEU A 156 8.80 -7.82 -0.25
N ARG A 157 7.86 -7.44 -1.11
CA ARG A 157 7.81 -7.88 -2.52
C ARG A 157 8.17 -6.79 -3.50
N ILE A 158 7.56 -5.62 -3.37
CA ILE A 158 7.84 -4.46 -4.23
C ILE A 158 8.04 -3.25 -3.34
N ASP A 159 9.10 -2.50 -3.62
CA ASP A 159 9.32 -1.16 -3.09
C ASP A 159 9.58 -0.18 -4.24
N ALA A 160 8.49 0.36 -4.76
CA ALA A 160 8.46 1.44 -5.73
C ALA A 160 8.27 2.80 -5.02
N THR A 161 9.15 3.09 -4.05
CA THR A 161 9.24 4.38 -3.36
C THR A 161 10.61 5.04 -3.51
N LEU A 162 10.73 6.30 -3.07
CA LEU A 162 11.98 7.06 -2.97
C LEU A 162 12.80 7.00 -4.27
N ASN A 163 14.05 6.51 -4.21
CA ASN A 163 14.96 6.39 -5.35
C ASN A 163 14.31 5.66 -6.54
N THR A 164 13.55 4.59 -6.27
CA THR A 164 12.94 3.77 -7.32
C THR A 164 11.77 4.49 -7.99
N ASN A 165 11.14 5.43 -7.28
CA ASN A 165 10.00 6.19 -7.76
C ASN A 165 10.34 7.63 -8.14
N THR A 166 11.63 8.00 -8.20
CA THR A 166 12.04 9.38 -8.52
C THR A 166 12.49 9.48 -9.96
N THR A 167 11.93 10.47 -10.67
CA THR A 167 12.45 10.97 -11.94
C THR A 167 12.82 12.44 -11.82
N ILE A 168 13.66 12.94 -12.72
CA ILE A 168 14.04 14.35 -12.80
C ILE A 168 13.32 14.96 -14.00
N GLN A 169 12.47 15.95 -13.74
CA GLN A 169 11.78 16.71 -14.78
C GLN A 169 12.01 18.20 -14.52
N ASN A 170 12.54 18.93 -15.51
CA ASN A 170 12.86 20.36 -15.39
C ASN A 170 13.77 20.69 -14.19
N ASN A 171 14.78 19.85 -13.93
CA ASN A 171 15.68 19.95 -12.77
C ASN A 171 14.99 19.80 -11.39
N GLU A 172 13.76 19.30 -11.35
CA GLU A 172 13.05 18.98 -10.11
C GLU A 172 12.77 17.49 -10.02
N ASN A 173 12.91 16.94 -8.82
CA ASN A 173 12.50 15.57 -8.54
C ASN A 173 10.97 15.47 -8.59
N ARG A 174 10.47 14.41 -9.23
CA ARG A 174 9.04 14.10 -9.33
C ARG A 174 8.79 12.60 -9.12
N PRO A 175 7.63 12.20 -8.57
CA PRO A 175 7.25 10.80 -8.52
C PRO A 175 6.93 10.24 -9.92
N ILE A 176 7.23 8.96 -10.13
CA ILE A 176 6.88 8.22 -11.36
C ILE A 176 5.49 7.60 -11.21
N VAL A 177 5.28 6.85 -10.13
CA VAL A 177 4.03 6.19 -9.74
C VAL A 177 3.31 7.06 -8.72
N TYR A 178 2.08 7.46 -9.05
CA TYR A 178 1.18 8.23 -8.20
C TYR A 178 0.05 7.38 -7.61
N GLY A 179 -0.29 6.27 -8.28
CA GLY A 179 -1.42 5.44 -7.93
C GLY A 179 -1.23 4.00 -8.36
N VAL A 180 -1.93 3.13 -7.64
CA VAL A 180 -1.94 1.69 -7.86
C VAL A 180 -3.33 1.11 -7.62
N SER A 181 -3.56 -0.02 -8.27
CA SER A 181 -4.76 -0.83 -8.07
C SER A 181 -4.41 -2.28 -7.93
N VAL A 182 -5.18 -2.99 -7.12
CA VAL A 182 -5.04 -4.42 -6.88
C VAL A 182 -6.31 -5.10 -7.37
N ASP A 183 -6.17 -6.09 -8.25
CA ASP A 183 -7.25 -7.02 -8.57
C ASP A 183 -7.55 -7.89 -7.35
N ILE A 184 -8.81 -7.89 -6.91
CA ILE A 184 -9.21 -8.56 -5.67
C ILE A 184 -9.08 -10.08 -5.80
N ILE A 185 -9.27 -10.64 -6.99
CA ILE A 185 -9.26 -12.10 -7.19
C ILE A 185 -7.84 -12.58 -7.45
N THR A 186 -7.14 -11.94 -8.39
CA THR A 186 -5.80 -12.38 -8.81
C THR A 186 -4.69 -11.86 -7.91
N THR A 187 -4.96 -10.84 -7.08
CA THR A 187 -3.99 -10.09 -6.28
C THR A 187 -2.91 -9.39 -7.13
N GLU A 188 -3.12 -9.27 -8.44
CA GLU A 188 -2.21 -8.56 -9.33
C GLU A 188 -2.29 -7.05 -9.08
N ILE A 189 -1.12 -6.40 -9.08
CA ILE A 189 -0.99 -4.97 -8.84
C ILE A 189 -0.56 -4.27 -10.13
N ASP A 190 -1.28 -3.22 -10.48
CA ASP A 190 -1.01 -2.35 -11.63
C ASP A 190 -0.74 -0.92 -11.20
N VAL A 191 0.14 -0.23 -11.93
CA VAL A 191 0.20 1.24 -11.90
C VAL A 191 -1.11 1.76 -12.47
N SER A 192 -1.81 2.62 -11.73
CA SER A 192 -3.11 3.09 -12.16
C SER A 192 -3.41 4.52 -11.74
N SER A 193 -4.38 5.12 -12.42
CA SER A 193 -5.09 6.30 -11.96
C SER A 193 -6.58 6.04 -11.97
N SER A 194 -7.31 6.66 -11.05
CA SER A 194 -8.76 6.48 -10.95
C SER A 194 -9.49 7.77 -11.25
N SER A 195 -10.35 7.73 -12.27
CA SER A 195 -11.38 8.75 -12.49
C SER A 195 -12.61 8.56 -11.58
N CYS A 196 -12.71 7.40 -10.94
CA CYS A 196 -13.79 7.00 -10.03
C CYS A 196 -13.29 7.03 -8.59
N CYS A 197 -13.46 8.15 -7.89
CA CYS A 197 -13.13 8.28 -6.47
C CYS A 197 -14.37 8.27 -5.55
N CYS A 198 -15.55 8.01 -6.13
CA CYS A 198 -16.85 7.99 -5.47
C CYS A 198 -17.08 6.68 -4.67
N PRO A 199 -18.02 6.66 -3.72
CA PRO A 199 -18.94 7.73 -3.32
C PRO A 199 -18.31 8.77 -2.38
N ASP A 200 -18.98 9.91 -2.25
CA ASP A 200 -18.76 10.96 -1.24
C ASP A 200 -17.33 11.50 -1.17
N PHE A 201 -16.62 11.51 -2.31
CA PHE A 201 -15.23 11.97 -2.39
C PHE A 201 -15.02 13.35 -1.76
N LEU A 202 -15.92 14.30 -2.04
CA LEU A 202 -15.85 15.65 -1.47
C LEU A 202 -15.99 15.62 0.05
N LEU A 203 -16.95 14.87 0.60
CA LEU A 203 -17.17 14.80 2.04
C LEU A 203 -16.00 14.10 2.75
N ARG A 204 -15.53 12.98 2.18
CA ARG A 204 -14.38 12.21 2.68
C ARG A 204 -13.12 13.07 2.72
N ASN A 205 -12.82 13.83 1.67
CA ASN A 205 -11.67 14.75 1.66
C ASN A 205 -11.87 15.96 2.58
N THR A 206 -13.09 16.48 2.67
CA THR A 206 -13.41 17.60 3.58
C THR A 206 -13.11 17.20 5.02
N ARG A 207 -13.48 15.97 5.43
CA ARG A 207 -13.10 15.42 6.74
C ARG A 207 -11.59 15.53 6.98
N LEU A 208 -10.76 15.23 5.99
CA LEU A 208 -9.29 15.27 6.12
C LEU A 208 -8.75 16.68 6.34
N LEU A 209 -9.33 17.68 5.66
CA LEU A 209 -8.92 19.09 5.79
C LEU A 209 -9.22 19.65 7.18
N PHE A 210 -10.31 19.21 7.82
CA PHE A 210 -10.73 19.70 9.13
C PHE A 210 -10.28 18.81 10.30
N SER A 211 -9.80 17.60 10.03
CA SER A 211 -9.24 16.70 11.06
C SER A 211 -7.82 17.14 11.43
N LYS A 212 -7.66 17.91 12.51
CA LYS A 212 -6.36 18.15 13.15
C LYS A 212 -5.84 16.84 13.74
N ASN A 213 -4.71 16.34 13.24
CA ASN A 213 -3.90 15.26 13.84
C ASN A 213 -4.69 14.12 14.51
N GLN A 214 -5.82 13.71 13.94
CA GLN A 214 -6.61 12.60 14.47
C GLN A 214 -6.33 11.35 13.64
N SER A 215 -6.04 10.30 14.40
CA SER A 215 -5.64 8.94 14.02
C SER A 215 -6.49 8.31 12.91
N ILE A 216 -5.81 7.59 12.00
CA ILE A 216 -6.40 6.55 11.13
C ILE A 216 -6.92 5.45 12.03
#